data_AF-R7S2B5-F1
#
_entry.id   AF-R7S2B5-F1
#
_cell.length_a   1.000
_cell.length_b   1.000
_cell.length_c   1.000
_cell.angle_alpha   90.00
_cell.angle_beta   90.00
_cell.angle_gamma   90.00
#
_symmetry.space_group_name_H-M   'P 1'
#
loop_
_entity.id
_entity.type
_entity.pdbx_description
1 polymer ?
#
loop_
_entity_poly.entity_id
_entity_poly.type
_entity_poly.pdbx_seq_one_letter_code
_entity_poly.pdbx_strand_id
1 'polypeptide(L)'
;MPAALPNELLLGILEEAAATNTRTAYAICLVASWATQIAETHLYALIQTHYKEGADLVRRWLEETGQGKVPQRARYVRWLWVEASFEGSKDTIVRRLELEFNPALLTNLIRLFPNLQSIGWTQRHESGYNELWRLRNHQLRTYLLSSRLDSLPDEADGDVHGLNPLHLALSSRSEIYVAQTPPDTPSILDRVTHLRLNSYAWTLPNPPLGYYRNSTHLSIASDGGGSEMLVLFSGLFVCRLPKLEMYVIEMFERCTRESWVSCLKRVKERRSKGLPVFVMMRPDSLREDWEGEWLGGEGRSVWTRARVFTSEREQEDWAPPPPVLS
;
A
#
# COMPACT_ATOMS: atom_id res chain seq x y z
N MET A 1 43.19 7.09 29.99
CA MET A 1 42.71 7.01 28.59
C MET A 1 41.20 6.90 28.64
N PRO A 2 40.43 7.73 27.92
CA PRO A 2 38.98 7.60 27.89
C PRO A 2 38.61 6.27 27.21
N ALA A 3 37.66 5.55 27.79
CA ALA A 3 37.11 4.35 27.17
C ALA A 3 36.37 4.75 25.88
N ALA A 4 36.84 4.29 24.73
CA ALA A 4 36.15 4.47 23.45
C ALA A 4 35.13 3.34 23.26
N LEU A 5 33.95 3.67 22.77
CA LEU A 5 32.94 2.69 22.39
C LEU A 5 33.43 1.93 21.13
N PRO A 6 33.31 0.60 21.05
CA PRO A 6 33.53 -0.14 19.81
C PRO A 6 32.69 0.42 18.66
N ASN A 7 33.28 0.48 17.46
CA ASN A 7 32.63 1.06 16.28
C ASN A 7 31.33 0.33 15.93
N GLU A 8 31.31 -0.99 16.08
CA GLU A 8 30.15 -1.83 15.78
C GLU A 8 28.97 -1.51 16.69
N LEU A 9 29.23 -1.24 17.98
CA LEU A 9 28.20 -0.81 18.92
C LEU A 9 27.70 0.59 18.58
N LEU A 10 28.58 1.49 18.17
CA LEU A 10 28.19 2.83 17.76
C LEU A 10 27.30 2.79 16.51
N LEU A 11 27.64 1.97 15.51
CA LEU A 11 26.85 1.77 14.30
C LEU A 11 25.46 1.22 14.64
N GLY A 12 25.38 0.18 15.48
CA GLY A 12 24.09 -0.37 15.92
C GLY A 12 23.23 0.63 16.69
N ILE A 13 23.83 1.45 17.58
CA ILE A 13 23.11 2.51 18.29
C ILE A 13 22.55 3.55 17.30
N LEU A 14 23.35 3.96 16.31
CA LEU A 14 22.90 4.94 15.31
C LEU A 14 21.83 4.39 14.38
N GLU A 15 21.93 3.12 13.99
CA GLU A 15 20.92 2.44 13.17
C GLU A 15 19.58 2.35 13.91
N GLU A 16 19.59 1.85 15.15
CA GLU A 16 18.40 1.80 16.00
C GLU A 16 17.81 3.20 16.26
N ALA A 17 18.67 4.18 16.58
CA ALA A 17 18.23 5.55 16.80
C ALA A 17 17.60 6.16 15.53
N ALA A 18 18.22 5.98 14.36
CA ALA A 18 17.69 6.46 13.09
C ALA A 18 16.38 5.75 12.71
N ALA A 19 16.22 4.48 13.05
CA ALA A 19 15.00 3.71 12.82
C ALA A 19 13.80 4.20 13.66
N THR A 20 14.04 4.82 14.84
CA THR A 20 12.95 5.24 15.73
C THR A 20 12.00 6.26 15.11
N ASN A 21 12.52 7.27 14.40
CA ASN A 21 11.74 8.27 13.68
C ASN A 21 12.61 9.14 12.76
N THR A 22 11.95 9.77 11.78
CA THR A 22 12.56 10.64 10.75
C THR A 22 13.35 11.82 11.33
N ARG A 23 12.91 12.39 12.47
CA ARG A 23 13.59 13.54 13.10
C ARG A 23 14.92 13.11 13.72
N THR A 24 14.97 11.95 14.37
CA THR A 24 16.21 11.37 14.90
C THR A 24 17.17 11.05 13.76
N ALA A 25 16.69 10.40 12.69
CA ALA A 25 17.51 10.15 11.49
C ALA A 25 18.09 11.44 10.92
N TYR A 26 17.26 12.49 10.76
CA TYR A 26 17.74 13.79 10.30
C TYR A 26 18.81 14.40 11.23
N ALA A 27 18.61 14.34 12.55
CA ALA A 27 19.59 14.84 13.50
C ALA A 27 20.93 14.09 13.40
N ILE A 28 20.91 12.77 13.19
CA ILE A 28 22.11 11.94 12.99
C ILE A 28 22.84 12.36 11.70
N CYS A 29 22.11 12.68 10.62
CA CYS A 29 22.73 13.18 9.39
C CYS A 29 23.56 14.45 9.59
N LEU A 30 23.25 15.27 10.61
CA LEU A 30 23.97 16.51 10.92
C LEU A 30 25.23 16.30 11.78
N VAL A 31 25.40 15.11 12.39
CA VAL A 31 26.52 14.85 13.31
C VAL A 31 27.83 14.66 12.54
N ALA A 32 27.83 13.80 11.51
CA ALA A 32 29.02 13.49 10.71
C ALA A 32 28.63 12.87 9.36
N SER A 33 29.48 13.06 8.34
CA SER A 33 29.23 12.55 6.98
C SER A 33 29.13 11.03 6.87
N TRP A 34 29.87 10.28 7.70
CA TRP A 34 29.78 8.83 7.74
C TRP A 34 28.46 8.36 8.39
N ALA A 35 27.96 9.09 9.39
CA ALA A 35 26.69 8.80 10.05
C ALA A 35 25.50 9.13 9.13
N THR A 36 25.67 10.10 8.22
CA THR A 36 24.70 10.40 7.16
C THR A 36 24.35 9.16 6.33
N GLN A 37 25.31 8.30 6.00
CA GLN A 37 25.03 7.11 5.18
C GLN A 37 24.07 6.14 5.88
N ILE A 38 24.22 5.96 7.19
CA ILE A 38 23.35 5.11 8.01
C ILE A 38 21.97 5.75 8.10
N ALA A 39 21.93 7.03 8.50
CA ALA A 39 20.68 7.74 8.72
C ALA A 39 19.87 7.96 7.44
N GLU A 40 20.49 8.15 6.28
CA GLU A 40 19.79 8.27 4.99
C GLU A 40 18.97 7.03 4.66
N THR A 41 19.41 5.83 5.06
CA THR A 41 18.64 4.60 4.81
C THR A 41 17.28 4.62 5.51
N HIS A 42 17.20 5.22 6.70
CA HIS A 42 15.96 5.35 7.47
C HIS A 42 15.19 6.62 7.10
N LEU A 43 15.90 7.72 6.81
CA LEU A 43 15.31 9.00 6.43
C LEU A 43 14.49 8.89 5.13
N TYR A 44 14.99 8.11 4.17
CA TYR A 44 14.34 7.89 2.88
C TYR A 44 13.57 6.56 2.80
N ALA A 45 13.55 5.76 3.88
CA ALA A 45 12.84 4.49 3.91
C ALA A 45 11.36 4.65 3.55
N LEU A 46 10.73 5.69 4.11
CA LEU A 46 9.35 6.05 3.89
C LEU A 46 9.27 7.41 3.17
N ILE A 47 8.56 7.44 2.04
CA ILE A 47 8.22 8.68 1.34
C ILE A 47 6.72 8.82 1.21
N GLN A 48 6.22 10.03 1.47
CA GLN A 48 4.80 10.32 1.41
C GLN A 48 4.55 11.62 0.67
N THR A 49 3.79 11.53 -0.42
CA THR A 49 3.61 12.66 -1.34
C THR A 49 2.47 13.60 -0.94
N HIS A 50 1.77 13.30 0.15
CA HIS A 50 0.83 14.23 0.79
C HIS A 50 1.52 15.24 1.73
N TYR A 51 2.84 15.13 1.91
CA TYR A 51 3.65 16.20 2.48
C TYR A 51 4.42 16.88 1.35
N LYS A 52 4.60 18.20 1.47
CA LYS A 52 5.31 19.01 0.47
C LYS A 52 6.73 18.48 0.23
N GLU A 53 7.45 18.17 1.30
CA GLU A 53 8.83 17.71 1.26
C GLU A 53 8.97 16.39 0.50
N GLY A 54 8.04 15.45 0.74
CA GLY A 54 8.00 14.16 0.04
C GLY A 54 7.61 14.31 -1.43
N ALA A 55 6.62 15.15 -1.73
CA ALA A 55 6.21 15.47 -3.10
C ALA A 55 7.35 16.12 -3.91
N ASP A 56 8.02 17.12 -3.32
CA ASP A 56 9.14 17.83 -3.93
C ASP A 56 10.36 16.92 -4.11
N LEU A 57 10.60 15.99 -3.19
CA LEU A 57 11.64 14.96 -3.32
C LEU A 57 11.37 14.03 -4.51
N VAL A 58 10.17 13.47 -4.60
CA VAL A 58 9.79 12.58 -5.71
C VAL A 58 9.84 13.32 -7.03
N ARG A 59 9.37 14.57 -7.10
CA ARG A 59 9.44 15.39 -8.34
C ARG A 59 10.87 15.56 -8.84
N ARG A 60 11.79 15.93 -7.96
CA ARG A 60 13.23 16.05 -8.31
C ARG A 60 13.80 14.73 -8.81
N TRP A 61 13.45 13.62 -8.16
CA TRP A 61 13.93 12.30 -8.58
C TRP A 61 13.36 11.85 -9.93
N LEU A 62 12.11 12.21 -10.23
CA LEU A 62 11.52 12.01 -11.55
C LEU A 62 12.24 12.85 -12.62
N GLU A 63 12.57 14.10 -12.32
CA GLU A 63 13.33 14.99 -13.22
C GLU A 63 14.75 14.45 -13.48
N GLU A 64 15.47 14.03 -12.45
CA GLU A 64 16.80 13.38 -12.57
C GLU A 64 16.73 12.09 -13.41
N THR A 65 15.68 11.30 -13.20
CA THR A 65 15.44 10.05 -13.96
C THR A 65 15.14 10.34 -15.42
N GLY A 66 14.41 11.43 -15.73
CA GLY A 66 14.21 11.91 -17.09
C GLY A 66 15.53 12.26 -17.81
N GLN A 67 16.58 12.58 -17.06
CA GLN A 67 17.94 12.80 -17.57
C GLN A 67 18.78 11.51 -17.66
N GLY A 68 18.18 10.34 -17.44
CA GLY A 68 18.84 9.04 -17.47
C GLY A 68 19.63 8.71 -16.20
N LYS A 69 19.39 9.40 -15.08
CA LYS A 69 20.06 9.15 -13.80
C LYS A 69 19.04 8.78 -12.73
N VAL A 70 19.06 7.53 -12.27
CA VAL A 70 18.30 7.13 -11.08
C VAL A 70 19.06 7.62 -9.84
N PRO A 71 18.43 8.44 -8.97
CA PRO A 71 19.10 8.95 -7.79
C PRO A 71 19.54 7.80 -6.87
N GLN A 72 20.80 7.83 -6.42
CA GLN A 72 21.34 6.75 -5.57
C GLN A 72 20.52 6.54 -4.28
N ARG A 73 19.89 7.60 -3.76
CA ARG A 73 19.04 7.54 -2.56
C ARG A 73 17.69 6.88 -2.80
N ALA A 74 17.23 6.77 -4.05
CA ALA A 74 15.95 6.14 -4.37
C ALA A 74 15.93 4.64 -3.99
N ARG A 75 17.09 3.98 -3.96
CA ARG A 75 17.21 2.59 -3.48
C ARG A 75 16.98 2.43 -1.97
N TYR A 76 16.95 3.51 -1.19
CA TYR A 76 16.61 3.42 0.23
C TYR A 76 15.10 3.39 0.46
N VAL A 77 14.30 3.78 -0.53
CA VAL A 77 12.84 3.75 -0.44
C VAL A 77 12.35 2.32 -0.41
N ARG A 78 11.62 2.00 0.67
CA ARG A 78 10.95 0.71 0.87
C ARG A 78 9.44 0.88 0.98
N TRP A 79 8.97 2.04 1.44
CA TRP A 79 7.57 2.39 1.58
C TRP A 79 7.26 3.69 0.86
N LEU A 80 6.29 3.67 -0.05
CA LEU A 80 5.87 4.84 -0.81
C LEU A 80 4.36 5.04 -0.67
N TRP A 81 3.96 6.18 -0.10
CA TRP A 81 2.57 6.61 -0.12
C TRP A 81 2.38 7.70 -1.17
N VAL A 82 1.69 7.35 -2.26
CA VAL A 82 1.32 8.28 -3.32
C VAL A 82 -0.10 8.77 -3.08
N GLU A 83 -0.22 10.03 -2.71
CA GLU A 83 -1.47 10.76 -2.76
C GLU A 83 -1.52 11.54 -4.08
N ALA A 84 -2.43 11.14 -4.95
CA ALA A 84 -2.64 11.78 -6.25
C ALA A 84 -3.96 12.56 -6.23
N SER A 85 -3.89 13.86 -6.50
CA SER A 85 -5.10 14.66 -6.74
C SER A 85 -5.63 14.43 -8.14
N PHE A 86 -6.96 14.52 -8.27
CA PHE A 86 -7.67 14.51 -9.54
C PHE A 86 -8.66 15.69 -9.59
N GLU A 87 -8.62 16.45 -10.68
CA GLU A 87 -9.37 17.71 -10.84
C GLU A 87 -10.88 17.49 -11.09
N GLY A 88 -11.36 16.24 -11.17
CA GLY A 88 -12.77 16.01 -11.50
C GLY A 88 -13.08 16.35 -12.95
N SER A 89 -12.14 16.16 -13.88
CA SER A 89 -12.32 16.48 -15.30
C SER A 89 -13.67 15.99 -15.82
N LYS A 90 -14.39 16.87 -16.52
CA LYS A 90 -15.64 16.52 -17.20
C LYS A 90 -15.39 15.56 -18.37
N ASP A 91 -14.16 15.50 -18.88
CA ASP A 91 -13.76 14.53 -19.88
C ASP A 91 -13.66 13.13 -19.24
N THR A 92 -14.57 12.25 -19.64
CA THR A 92 -14.67 10.88 -19.15
C THR A 92 -13.41 10.05 -19.40
N ILE A 93 -12.67 10.30 -20.48
CA ILE A 93 -11.44 9.56 -20.81
C ILE A 93 -10.31 9.98 -19.88
N VAL A 94 -10.11 11.30 -19.73
CA VAL A 94 -9.10 11.84 -18.80
C VAL A 94 -9.41 11.40 -17.38
N ARG A 95 -10.68 11.51 -16.97
CA ARG A 95 -11.16 11.01 -15.68
C ARG A 95 -10.85 9.54 -15.47
N ARG A 96 -11.09 8.68 -16.48
CA ARG A 96 -10.81 7.26 -16.37
C ARG A 96 -9.32 6.97 -16.20
N LEU A 97 -8.47 7.60 -17.01
CA LEU A 97 -7.01 7.46 -16.92
C LEU A 97 -6.46 7.94 -15.57
N GLU A 98 -7.05 8.99 -15.00
CA GLU A 98 -6.66 9.53 -13.70
C GLU A 98 -7.22 8.73 -12.52
N LEU A 99 -8.29 7.95 -12.74
CA LEU A 99 -8.82 7.03 -11.74
C LEU A 99 -8.03 5.71 -11.74
N GLU A 100 -7.69 5.15 -12.89
CA GLU A 100 -7.09 3.81 -12.95
C GLU A 100 -5.70 3.72 -12.26
N PHE A 101 -5.41 2.59 -11.61
CA PHE A 101 -4.04 2.23 -11.24
C PHE A 101 -3.44 1.35 -12.34
N ASN A 102 -2.40 1.84 -13.02
CA ASN A 102 -1.85 1.20 -14.22
C ASN A 102 -0.63 0.31 -13.86
N PRO A 103 -0.58 -0.97 -14.28
CA PRO A 103 0.61 -1.81 -14.11
C PRO A 103 1.91 -1.20 -14.64
N ALA A 104 1.88 -0.49 -15.76
CA ALA A 104 3.07 0.18 -16.30
C ALA A 104 3.60 1.27 -15.35
N LEU A 105 2.70 1.97 -14.65
CA LEU A 105 3.07 2.93 -13.63
C LEU A 105 3.78 2.22 -12.46
N LEU A 106 3.24 1.08 -12.02
CA LEU A 106 3.86 0.27 -10.98
C LEU A 106 5.26 -0.23 -11.40
N THR A 107 5.42 -0.72 -12.63
CA THR A 107 6.72 -1.12 -13.17
C THR A 107 7.73 0.03 -13.10
N ASN A 108 7.34 1.23 -13.54
CA ASN A 108 8.24 2.39 -13.52
C ASN A 108 8.56 2.87 -12.10
N LEU A 109 7.60 2.81 -11.17
CA LEU A 109 7.87 3.10 -9.76
C LEU A 109 8.87 2.10 -9.16
N ILE A 110 8.75 0.83 -9.48
CA ILE A 110 9.69 -0.21 -9.02
C ILE A 110 11.07 -0.02 -9.62
N ARG A 111 11.17 0.39 -10.89
CA ARG A 111 12.46 0.72 -11.51
C ARG A 111 13.12 1.92 -10.85
N LEU A 112 12.32 2.94 -10.50
CA LEU A 112 12.80 4.11 -9.76
C LEU A 112 13.20 3.76 -8.31
N PHE A 113 12.44 2.86 -7.67
CA PHE A 113 12.61 2.44 -6.28
C PHE A 113 12.84 0.92 -6.21
N PRO A 114 14.07 0.44 -6.49
CA PRO A 114 14.32 -1.00 -6.65
C PRO A 114 14.04 -1.84 -5.39
N ASN A 115 14.14 -1.24 -4.21
CA ASN A 115 13.90 -1.89 -2.91
C ASN A 115 12.49 -1.63 -2.36
N LEU A 116 11.56 -1.20 -3.21
CA LEU A 116 10.17 -0.93 -2.81
C LEU A 116 9.46 -2.22 -2.38
N GLN A 117 8.97 -2.21 -1.14
CA GLN A 117 8.26 -3.32 -0.49
C GLN A 117 6.78 -3.02 -0.30
N SER A 118 6.40 -1.75 -0.15
CA SER A 118 5.00 -1.35 -0.02
C SER A 118 4.69 -0.06 -0.74
N ILE A 119 3.51 -0.04 -1.38
CA ILE A 119 2.94 1.12 -2.03
C ILE A 119 1.53 1.33 -1.50
N GLY A 120 1.29 2.50 -0.92
CA GLY A 120 -0.04 3.04 -0.72
C GLY A 120 -0.39 4.01 -1.84
N TRP A 121 -1.59 3.89 -2.39
CA TRP A 121 -2.09 4.76 -3.44
C TRP A 121 -3.45 5.30 -3.04
N THR A 122 -3.54 6.61 -2.82
CA THR A 122 -4.81 7.27 -2.48
C THR A 122 -5.13 8.34 -3.50
N GLN A 123 -6.40 8.36 -3.92
CA GLN A 123 -6.92 9.44 -4.74
C GLN A 123 -7.79 10.37 -3.93
N ARG A 124 -7.53 11.68 -4.08
CA ARG A 124 -8.37 12.72 -3.48
C ARG A 124 -8.97 13.62 -4.54
N HIS A 125 -10.23 13.96 -4.33
CA HIS A 125 -10.92 14.97 -5.14
C HIS A 125 -10.37 16.35 -4.80
N GLU A 126 -10.01 17.14 -5.83
CA GLU A 126 -9.31 18.42 -5.66
C GLU A 126 -10.13 19.49 -4.91
N SER A 127 -11.46 19.34 -4.85
CA SER A 127 -12.39 20.32 -4.26
C SER A 127 -12.14 20.69 -2.79
N GLY A 128 -11.23 20.00 -2.09
CA GLY A 128 -10.84 20.32 -0.71
C GLY A 128 -9.44 20.93 -0.53
N TYR A 129 -8.53 20.77 -1.51
CA TYR A 129 -7.09 21.03 -1.30
C TYR A 129 -6.36 21.37 -2.61
N ASN A 130 -6.37 22.65 -3.02
CA ASN A 130 -5.61 23.13 -4.19
C ASN A 130 -4.18 23.55 -3.80
N GLU A 131 -3.45 22.63 -3.18
CA GLU A 131 -2.07 22.88 -2.79
C GLU A 131 -1.16 22.57 -4.00
N LEU A 132 -0.53 23.61 -4.56
CA LEU A 132 0.31 23.53 -5.77
C LEU A 132 1.47 22.52 -5.68
N TRP A 133 1.88 22.15 -4.47
CA TRP A 133 2.98 21.21 -4.26
C TRP A 133 2.57 19.74 -4.38
N ARG A 134 1.26 19.42 -4.36
CA ARG A 134 0.77 18.04 -4.47
C ARG A 134 1.12 17.46 -5.84
N LEU A 135 1.51 16.20 -5.87
CA LEU A 135 1.72 15.49 -7.12
C LEU A 135 0.37 15.14 -7.75
N ARG A 136 0.14 15.62 -8.97
CA ARG A 136 -1.05 15.24 -9.74
C ARG A 136 -0.82 13.88 -10.39
N ASN A 137 -1.87 13.05 -10.50
CA ASN A 137 -1.73 11.71 -11.11
C ASN A 137 -1.18 11.80 -12.54
N HIS A 138 -1.71 12.71 -13.35
CA HIS A 138 -1.22 12.90 -14.71
C HIS A 138 0.24 13.34 -14.75
N GLN A 139 0.73 14.16 -13.80
CA GLN A 139 2.14 14.55 -13.75
C GLN A 139 3.02 13.32 -13.52
N LEU A 140 2.72 12.52 -12.49
CA LEU A 140 3.42 11.26 -12.20
C LEU A 140 3.45 10.34 -13.43
N ARG A 141 2.31 10.16 -14.09
CA ARG A 141 2.20 9.35 -15.30
C ARG A 141 3.02 9.93 -16.44
N THR A 142 2.91 11.22 -16.73
CA THR A 142 3.67 11.88 -17.80
C THR A 142 5.16 11.73 -17.57
N TYR A 143 5.67 11.98 -16.36
CA TYR A 143 7.09 11.81 -16.05
C TYR A 143 7.53 10.35 -16.19
N LEU A 144 6.81 9.41 -15.59
CA LEU A 144 7.22 8.00 -15.62
C LEU A 144 7.09 7.39 -17.02
N LEU A 145 6.09 7.78 -17.83
CA LEU A 145 5.92 7.28 -19.19
C LEU A 145 6.87 7.96 -20.20
N SER A 146 7.31 9.19 -19.94
CA SER A 146 8.31 9.88 -20.78
C SER A 146 9.75 9.57 -20.39
N SER A 147 9.97 9.06 -19.17
CA SER A 147 11.29 8.67 -18.72
C SER A 147 11.81 7.51 -19.56
N ARG A 148 13.07 7.62 -20.01
CA ARG A 148 13.75 6.54 -20.77
C ARG A 148 14.20 5.40 -19.85
N LEU A 149 13.39 5.04 -18.86
CA LEU A 149 13.67 3.94 -17.95
C LEU A 149 13.83 2.60 -18.70
N ASP A 150 13.17 2.45 -19.86
CA ASP A 150 13.31 1.29 -20.74
C ASP A 150 14.72 1.14 -21.36
N SER A 151 15.56 2.19 -21.30
CA SER A 151 16.93 2.15 -21.82
C SER A 151 17.98 1.85 -20.76
N LEU A 152 17.59 1.75 -19.49
CA LEU A 152 18.49 1.26 -18.46
C LEU A 152 18.77 -0.22 -18.76
N PRO A 153 20.03 -0.66 -18.75
CA PRO A 153 20.34 -2.06 -18.96
C PRO A 153 19.53 -2.87 -17.94
N ASP A 154 18.76 -3.84 -18.43
CA ASP A 154 18.13 -4.86 -17.59
C ASP A 154 19.25 -5.71 -16.98
N GLU A 155 19.99 -5.15 -16.01
CA GLU A 155 20.77 -5.96 -15.06
C GLU A 155 19.82 -6.88 -14.26
N ALA A 156 18.50 -6.70 -14.40
CA ALA A 156 17.43 -7.48 -13.81
C ALA A 156 16.88 -8.62 -14.69
N ASP A 157 17.35 -8.81 -15.95
CA ASP A 157 16.83 -9.89 -16.82
C ASP A 157 17.26 -11.30 -16.34
N GLY A 158 18.06 -11.38 -15.27
CA GLY A 158 18.61 -12.63 -14.74
C GLY A 158 17.66 -13.46 -13.87
N ASP A 159 16.69 -12.89 -13.16
CA ASP A 159 15.76 -13.71 -12.36
C ASP A 159 14.53 -12.91 -11.88
N VAL A 160 13.45 -12.91 -12.66
CA VAL A 160 12.15 -12.37 -12.22
C VAL A 160 11.62 -13.13 -10.99
N HIS A 161 12.14 -14.32 -10.69
CA HIS A 161 11.74 -15.10 -9.51
C HIS A 161 12.40 -14.66 -8.20
N GLY A 162 13.42 -13.78 -8.24
CA GLY A 162 14.08 -13.24 -7.04
C GLY A 162 13.46 -11.95 -6.48
N LEU A 163 12.35 -11.46 -7.05
CA LEU A 163 11.83 -10.15 -6.72
C LEU A 163 11.12 -10.13 -5.37
N ASN A 164 11.46 -9.12 -4.56
CA ASN A 164 10.87 -8.92 -3.23
C ASN A 164 9.33 -8.84 -3.31
N PRO A 165 8.61 -9.54 -2.39
CA PRO A 165 7.17 -9.41 -2.22
C PRO A 165 6.75 -7.94 -2.11
N LEU A 166 5.64 -7.59 -2.75
CA LEU A 166 5.08 -6.24 -2.76
C LEU A 166 3.74 -6.19 -2.04
N HIS A 167 3.59 -5.19 -1.17
CA HIS A 167 2.34 -4.86 -0.48
C HIS A 167 1.69 -3.66 -1.17
N LEU A 168 0.48 -3.84 -1.68
CA LEU A 168 -0.26 -2.80 -2.40
C LEU A 168 -1.53 -2.42 -1.64
N ALA A 169 -1.61 -1.17 -1.19
CA ALA A 169 -2.82 -0.59 -0.59
C ALA A 169 -3.42 0.45 -1.54
N LEU A 170 -4.65 0.22 -1.99
CA LEU A 170 -5.36 1.10 -2.91
C LEU A 170 -6.55 1.72 -2.20
N SER A 171 -6.59 3.03 -2.08
CA SER A 171 -7.72 3.79 -1.58
C SER A 171 -8.28 4.66 -2.67
N SER A 172 -9.20 4.10 -3.45
CA SER A 172 -9.89 4.89 -4.44
C SER A 172 -11.23 4.27 -4.82
N ARG A 173 -12.11 5.14 -5.30
CA ARG A 173 -13.29 4.76 -6.09
C ARG A 173 -12.90 4.33 -7.52
N SER A 174 -11.64 4.00 -7.74
CA SER A 174 -11.14 3.71 -9.07
C SER A 174 -11.55 2.33 -9.48
N GLU A 175 -11.90 2.23 -10.75
CA GLU A 175 -11.83 0.97 -11.45
C GLU A 175 -10.35 0.53 -11.43
N ILE A 176 -10.09 -0.66 -10.84
CA ILE A 176 -8.78 -1.30 -11.00
C ILE A 176 -8.61 -1.50 -12.52
N TYR A 177 -7.46 -1.16 -13.08
CA TYR A 177 -7.28 -1.29 -14.53
C TYR A 177 -7.32 -2.77 -14.96
N VAL A 178 -8.04 -3.07 -16.05
CA VAL A 178 -8.00 -4.40 -16.67
C VAL A 178 -6.80 -4.37 -17.60
N ALA A 179 -5.71 -5.02 -17.19
CA ALA A 179 -4.61 -5.20 -18.12
C ALA A 179 -5.13 -5.98 -19.33
N GLN A 180 -5.02 -5.41 -20.54
CA GLN A 180 -5.39 -6.11 -21.77
C GLN A 180 -4.48 -7.31 -22.06
N THR A 181 -3.38 -7.44 -21.31
CA THR A 181 -2.51 -8.60 -21.36
C THR A 181 -3.30 -9.85 -20.97
N PRO A 182 -3.12 -10.96 -21.71
CA PRO A 182 -3.65 -12.26 -21.32
C PRO A 182 -3.26 -12.54 -19.86
N PRO A 183 -4.16 -13.11 -19.04
CA PRO A 183 -3.85 -13.40 -17.66
C PRO A 183 -2.56 -14.23 -17.55
N ASP A 184 -2.30 -15.14 -18.51
CA ASP A 184 -1.18 -16.09 -18.49
C ASP A 184 0.21 -15.51 -18.68
N THR A 185 0.33 -14.24 -19.06
CA THR A 185 1.62 -13.57 -19.18
C THR A 185 2.12 -13.10 -17.81
N PRO A 186 3.36 -13.43 -17.40
CA PRO A 186 3.96 -12.87 -16.20
C PRO A 186 3.82 -11.35 -16.16
N SER A 187 3.38 -10.83 -15.03
CA SER A 187 3.07 -9.41 -14.85
C SER A 187 3.77 -8.88 -13.61
N ILE A 188 4.02 -7.56 -13.58
CA ILE A 188 4.49 -6.88 -12.36
C ILE A 188 3.53 -7.09 -11.17
N LEU A 189 2.24 -7.33 -11.47
CA LEU A 189 1.22 -7.65 -10.49
C LEU A 189 1.45 -9.00 -9.79
N ASP A 190 2.23 -9.91 -10.39
CA ASP A 190 2.64 -11.16 -9.76
C ASP A 190 3.60 -10.94 -8.59
N ARG A 191 4.15 -9.73 -8.41
CA ARG A 191 4.91 -9.40 -7.18
C ARG A 191 4.00 -9.09 -6.00
N VAL A 192 2.74 -8.75 -6.24
CA VAL A 192 1.81 -8.35 -5.19
C VAL A 192 1.38 -9.58 -4.40
N THR A 193 1.84 -9.68 -3.17
CA THR A 193 1.49 -10.76 -2.23
C THR A 193 0.41 -10.31 -1.24
N HIS A 194 0.37 -9.01 -0.93
CA HIS A 194 -0.60 -8.43 -0.01
C HIS A 194 -1.34 -7.30 -0.73
N LEU A 195 -2.64 -7.45 -0.90
CA LEU A 195 -3.50 -6.48 -1.57
C LEU A 195 -4.55 -5.96 -0.59
N ARG A 196 -4.59 -4.66 -0.35
CA ARG A 196 -5.59 -3.99 0.49
C ARG A 196 -6.38 -3.00 -0.36
N LEU A 197 -7.69 -3.19 -0.44
CA LEU A 197 -8.61 -2.37 -1.22
C LEU A 197 -9.51 -1.59 -0.28
N ASN A 198 -9.39 -0.27 -0.30
CA ASN A 198 -10.05 0.64 0.60
C ASN A 198 -11.11 1.45 -0.15
N SER A 199 -12.35 1.43 0.33
CA SER A 199 -13.53 2.04 -0.30
C SER A 199 -13.95 1.39 -1.61
N TYR A 200 -14.51 0.18 -1.52
CA TYR A 200 -15.12 -0.50 -2.65
C TYR A 200 -16.51 0.03 -2.96
N ALA A 201 -16.63 0.90 -3.96
CA ALA A 201 -17.87 1.56 -4.32
C ALA A 201 -18.57 0.85 -5.52
N TRP A 202 -19.69 0.17 -5.25
CA TRP A 202 -20.82 -0.13 -6.17
C TRP A 202 -20.68 -1.14 -7.33
N THR A 203 -19.50 -1.57 -7.78
CA THR A 203 -19.41 -2.51 -8.92
C THR A 203 -18.44 -3.64 -8.63
N LEU A 204 -18.82 -4.92 -8.79
CA LEU A 204 -17.91 -6.08 -8.72
C LEU A 204 -16.58 -5.79 -9.44
N PRO A 205 -15.41 -6.23 -8.92
CA PRO A 205 -14.14 -5.92 -9.55
C PRO A 205 -14.11 -6.67 -10.87
N ASN A 206 -14.35 -5.88 -11.90
CA ASN A 206 -14.11 -6.22 -13.27
C ASN A 206 -13.11 -5.16 -13.70
N PRO A 207 -11.82 -5.43 -13.44
CA PRO A 207 -11.09 -6.66 -13.74
C PRO A 207 -11.02 -7.70 -12.63
N PRO A 208 -10.81 -8.98 -13.00
CA PRO A 208 -10.66 -10.08 -12.07
C PRO A 208 -9.39 -9.92 -11.22
N LEU A 209 -9.53 -10.09 -9.91
CA LEU A 209 -8.40 -10.30 -8.98
C LEU A 209 -7.39 -11.36 -9.45
N GLY A 210 -7.73 -12.19 -10.45
CA GLY A 210 -6.84 -13.17 -11.08
C GLY A 210 -5.57 -12.60 -11.73
N TYR A 211 -5.42 -11.28 -11.87
CA TYR A 211 -4.13 -10.67 -12.23
C TYR A 211 -3.12 -10.65 -11.06
N TYR A 212 -3.59 -10.79 -9.81
CA TYR A 212 -2.75 -10.81 -8.62
C TYR A 212 -2.50 -12.26 -8.19
N ARG A 213 -1.88 -13.06 -9.08
CA ARG A 213 -1.82 -14.54 -8.97
C ARG A 213 -1.07 -15.02 -7.73
N ASN A 214 -0.13 -14.21 -7.26
CA ASN A 214 0.67 -14.49 -6.08
C ASN A 214 0.15 -13.83 -4.80
N SER A 215 -1.04 -13.23 -4.85
CA SER A 215 -1.66 -12.65 -3.67
C SER A 215 -1.99 -13.75 -2.66
N THR A 216 -1.35 -13.69 -1.50
CA THR A 216 -1.61 -14.55 -0.34
C THR A 216 -2.54 -13.87 0.65
N HIS A 217 -2.56 -12.54 0.67
CA HIS A 217 -3.39 -11.75 1.59
C HIS A 217 -4.22 -10.72 0.83
N LEU A 218 -5.52 -10.74 1.06
CA LEU A 218 -6.47 -9.78 0.51
C LEU A 218 -7.23 -9.11 1.65
N SER A 219 -7.26 -7.78 1.68
CA SER A 219 -8.12 -7.02 2.58
C SER A 219 -9.04 -6.13 1.77
N ILE A 220 -10.33 -6.09 2.13
CA ILE A 220 -11.31 -5.24 1.48
C ILE A 220 -12.11 -4.48 2.53
N ALA A 221 -12.13 -3.16 2.41
CA ALA A 221 -13.04 -2.31 3.14
C ALA A 221 -14.27 -1.96 2.29
N SER A 222 -15.46 -2.11 2.89
CA SER A 222 -16.72 -1.71 2.25
C SER A 222 -17.28 -0.48 2.95
N ASP A 223 -17.50 0.57 2.16
CA ASP A 223 -17.99 1.88 2.62
C ASP A 223 -19.52 1.95 2.70
N GLY A 224 -20.25 0.93 2.29
CA GLY A 224 -21.71 0.99 2.23
C GLY A 224 -22.46 -0.08 3.00
N GLY A 225 -23.78 -0.06 2.82
CA GLY A 225 -24.74 -0.78 3.66
C GLY A 225 -24.74 -2.30 3.47
N GLY A 226 -25.52 -3.01 4.29
CA GLY A 226 -25.53 -4.48 4.35
C GLY A 226 -25.75 -5.23 3.02
N SER A 227 -26.33 -4.61 1.99
CA SER A 227 -26.46 -5.19 0.64
C SER A 227 -25.11 -5.34 -0.07
N GLU A 228 -24.15 -4.46 0.16
CA GLU A 228 -22.82 -4.48 -0.48
C GLU A 228 -21.97 -5.65 0.03
N MET A 229 -22.18 -6.04 1.28
CA MET A 229 -21.51 -7.21 1.84
C MET A 229 -21.86 -8.51 1.11
N LEU A 230 -23.02 -8.63 0.44
CA LEU A 230 -23.30 -9.79 -0.42
C LEU A 230 -22.23 -10.00 -1.50
N VAL A 231 -21.69 -8.92 -2.04
CA VAL A 231 -20.64 -8.99 -3.06
C VAL A 231 -19.35 -9.55 -2.45
N LEU A 232 -18.95 -9.07 -1.27
CA LEU A 232 -17.74 -9.52 -0.56
C LEU A 232 -17.73 -11.01 -0.25
N PHE A 233 -18.92 -11.59 -0.05
CA PHE A 233 -19.08 -13.01 0.25
C PHE A 233 -19.48 -13.84 -0.97
N SER A 234 -19.56 -13.27 -2.17
CA SER A 234 -19.79 -14.07 -3.37
C SER A 234 -18.57 -14.97 -3.59
N GLY A 235 -18.79 -16.28 -3.80
CA GLY A 235 -17.70 -17.27 -3.91
C GLY A 235 -16.73 -17.02 -5.06
N LEU A 236 -17.04 -16.07 -5.94
CA LEU A 236 -16.25 -15.69 -7.10
C LEU A 236 -14.89 -15.04 -6.73
N PHE A 237 -14.76 -14.44 -5.55
CA PHE A 237 -13.52 -13.77 -5.13
C PHE A 237 -12.45 -14.76 -4.69
N VAL A 238 -12.79 -15.63 -3.75
CA VAL A 238 -11.84 -16.57 -3.12
C VAL A 238 -11.35 -17.61 -4.12
N CYS A 239 -12.21 -18.08 -5.03
CA CYS A 239 -11.83 -19.09 -6.01
C CYS A 239 -10.85 -18.59 -7.09
N ARG A 240 -10.58 -17.28 -7.17
CA ARG A 240 -9.71 -16.68 -8.21
C ARG A 240 -8.28 -16.40 -7.75
N LEU A 241 -7.99 -16.59 -6.47
CA LEU A 241 -6.66 -16.39 -5.89
C LEU A 241 -6.18 -17.72 -5.31
N PRO A 242 -5.48 -18.55 -6.10
CA PRO A 242 -5.16 -19.93 -5.72
C PRO A 242 -4.22 -20.03 -4.51
N LYS A 243 -3.47 -18.97 -4.22
CA LYS A 243 -2.51 -18.88 -3.10
C LYS A 243 -3.08 -18.12 -1.90
N LEU A 244 -4.37 -17.80 -1.88
CA LEU A 244 -4.96 -16.97 -0.83
C LEU A 244 -4.95 -17.69 0.52
N GLU A 245 -4.16 -17.15 1.45
CA GLU A 245 -4.01 -17.62 2.83
C GLU A 245 -4.85 -16.80 3.81
N MET A 246 -5.23 -15.57 3.42
CA MET A 246 -6.00 -14.69 4.29
C MET A 246 -6.89 -13.74 3.49
N TYR A 247 -8.18 -13.71 3.81
CA TYR A 247 -9.15 -12.74 3.31
C TYR A 247 -9.75 -11.94 4.46
N VAL A 248 -9.42 -10.65 4.55
CA VAL A 248 -9.87 -9.73 5.60
C VAL A 248 -11.00 -8.86 5.08
N ILE A 249 -12.07 -8.78 5.87
CA ILE A 249 -13.17 -7.83 5.70
C ILE A 249 -12.99 -6.72 6.73
N GLU A 250 -12.72 -5.50 6.25
CA GLU A 250 -12.58 -4.32 7.09
C GLU A 250 -13.94 -3.62 7.23
N MET A 251 -14.49 -3.66 8.44
CA MET A 251 -15.78 -3.10 8.78
C MET A 251 -15.61 -1.73 9.43
N PHE A 252 -16.40 -0.74 9.01
CA PHE A 252 -16.38 0.56 9.67
C PHE A 252 -16.98 0.50 11.07
N GLU A 253 -16.45 1.34 11.95
CA GLU A 253 -17.03 1.60 13.27
C GLU A 253 -18.51 2.03 13.18
N ARG A 254 -18.85 2.83 12.17
CA ARG A 254 -20.20 3.34 11.93
C ARG A 254 -21.16 2.33 11.28
N CYS A 255 -20.73 1.10 11.03
CA CYS A 255 -21.63 0.06 10.49
C CYS A 255 -22.77 -0.23 11.47
N THR A 256 -23.99 -0.42 10.96
CA THR A 256 -25.13 -0.77 11.81
C THR A 256 -24.92 -2.13 12.48
N ARG A 257 -25.58 -2.34 13.62
CA ARG A 257 -25.52 -3.63 14.34
C ARG A 257 -25.96 -4.80 13.45
N GLU A 258 -27.00 -4.61 12.64
CA GLU A 258 -27.50 -5.62 11.71
C GLU A 258 -26.44 -5.98 10.67
N SER A 259 -25.68 -4.99 10.19
CA SER A 259 -24.59 -5.20 9.25
C SER A 259 -23.47 -6.03 9.89
N TRP A 260 -23.05 -5.69 11.11
CA TRP A 260 -22.09 -6.48 11.87
C TRP A 260 -22.54 -7.93 12.10
N VAL A 261 -23.78 -8.14 12.55
CA VAL A 261 -24.34 -9.48 12.76
C VAL A 261 -24.34 -10.29 11.46
N SER A 262 -24.76 -9.67 10.35
CA SER A 262 -24.74 -10.30 9.02
C SER A 262 -23.33 -10.67 8.57
N CYS A 263 -22.35 -9.78 8.78
CA CYS A 263 -20.93 -10.03 8.47
C CYS A 263 -20.40 -11.22 9.26
N LEU A 264 -20.52 -11.16 10.59
CA LEU A 264 -19.98 -12.17 11.50
C LEU A 264 -20.62 -13.54 11.26
N LYS A 265 -21.93 -13.60 11.00
CA LYS A 265 -22.60 -14.84 10.60
C LYS A 265 -21.95 -15.47 9.36
N ARG A 266 -21.64 -14.67 8.34
CA ARG A 266 -21.01 -15.17 7.11
C ARG A 266 -19.55 -15.53 7.29
N VAL A 267 -18.79 -14.76 8.07
CA VAL A 267 -17.41 -15.13 8.43
C VAL A 267 -17.40 -16.47 9.17
N LYS A 268 -18.28 -16.67 10.16
CA LYS A 268 -18.49 -17.94 10.86
C LYS A 268 -18.78 -19.09 9.90
N GLU A 269 -19.76 -18.91 9.00
CA GLU A 269 -20.15 -19.91 8.00
C GLU A 269 -19.05 -20.26 6.98
N ARG A 270 -18.18 -19.30 6.65
CA ARG A 270 -17.08 -19.49 5.70
C ARG A 270 -15.90 -20.20 6.38
N ARG A 271 -15.57 -19.79 7.60
CA ARG A 271 -14.51 -20.42 8.39
C ARG A 271 -14.84 -21.86 8.78
N SER A 272 -16.11 -22.16 9.08
CA SER A 272 -16.54 -23.55 9.34
C SER A 272 -16.38 -24.48 8.13
N LYS A 273 -16.23 -23.91 6.92
CA LYS A 273 -15.90 -24.62 5.68
C LYS A 273 -14.40 -24.63 5.37
N GLY A 274 -13.55 -24.21 6.31
CA GLY A 274 -12.09 -24.14 6.14
C GLY A 274 -11.60 -22.96 5.29
N LEU A 275 -12.45 -21.99 4.97
CA LEU A 275 -12.02 -20.81 4.19
C LEU A 275 -11.32 -19.80 5.10
N PRO A 276 -10.20 -19.18 4.66
CA PRO A 276 -9.40 -18.29 5.49
C PRO A 276 -9.99 -16.87 5.54
N VAL A 277 -11.24 -16.74 5.97
CA VAL A 277 -11.94 -15.45 6.06
C VAL A 277 -11.80 -14.90 7.48
N PHE A 278 -11.51 -13.61 7.57
CA PHE A 278 -11.28 -12.84 8.78
C PHE A 278 -12.03 -11.51 8.68
N VAL A 279 -12.25 -10.89 9.83
CA VAL A 279 -12.91 -9.59 9.96
C VAL A 279 -12.14 -8.73 10.94
N MET A 280 -12.19 -7.43 10.75
CA MET A 280 -11.69 -6.47 11.73
C MET A 280 -12.47 -5.16 11.67
N MET A 281 -12.32 -4.38 12.74
CA MET A 281 -12.70 -2.97 12.73
C MET A 281 -11.67 -2.17 11.94
N ARG A 282 -12.14 -1.42 10.97
CA ARG A 282 -11.35 -0.53 10.14
C ARG A 282 -10.95 0.72 10.95
N PRO A 283 -9.70 1.17 10.88
CA PRO A 283 -9.29 2.46 11.44
C PRO A 283 -9.83 3.63 10.60
N ASP A 284 -10.03 4.78 11.21
CA ASP A 284 -10.55 5.97 10.54
C ASP A 284 -9.70 6.42 9.33
N SER A 285 -8.38 6.26 9.45
CA SER A 285 -7.40 6.74 8.48
C SER A 285 -6.56 5.57 7.98
N LEU A 286 -6.79 5.15 6.72
CA LEU A 286 -5.96 4.12 6.07
C LEU A 286 -4.48 4.52 6.06
N ARG A 287 -4.23 5.82 5.89
CA ARG A 287 -2.87 6.37 5.85
C ARG A 287 -2.15 6.19 7.19
N GLU A 288 -2.75 6.65 8.29
CA GLU A 288 -2.15 6.52 9.62
C GLU A 288 -2.01 5.05 10.00
N ASP A 289 -2.95 4.22 9.56
CA ASP A 289 -2.85 2.79 9.75
C ASP A 289 -1.64 2.20 9.01
N TRP A 290 -1.49 2.51 7.72
CA TRP A 290 -0.37 2.05 6.89
C TRP A 290 0.98 2.59 7.39
N GLU A 291 1.05 3.85 7.85
CA GLU A 291 2.23 4.40 8.54
C GLU A 291 2.53 3.64 9.85
N GLY A 292 1.47 3.29 10.59
CA GLY A 292 1.57 2.52 11.82
C GLY A 292 2.09 1.10 11.60
N GLU A 293 1.78 0.46 10.47
CA GLU A 293 2.35 -0.83 10.08
C GLU A 293 3.87 -0.75 9.86
N TRP A 294 4.32 0.35 9.26
CA TRP A 294 5.75 0.60 9.05
C TRP A 294 6.50 0.83 10.38
N LEU A 295 5.99 1.71 11.25
CA LEU A 295 6.64 2.02 12.55
C LEU A 295 6.50 0.91 13.60
N GLY A 296 5.41 0.14 13.52
CA GLY A 296 4.92 -0.65 14.65
C GLY A 296 5.43 -2.08 14.77
N GLY A 297 6.15 -2.58 13.76
CA GLY A 297 6.51 -3.99 13.65
C GLY A 297 5.32 -4.94 13.46
N GLU A 298 5.57 -6.24 13.50
CA GLU A 298 4.63 -7.31 13.12
C GLU A 298 3.27 -7.26 13.85
N GLY A 299 3.24 -6.72 15.08
CA GLY A 299 2.03 -6.63 15.90
C GLY A 299 0.97 -5.63 15.43
N ARG A 300 1.32 -4.70 14.53
CA ARG A 300 0.42 -3.63 14.10
C ARG A 300 -0.17 -3.81 12.70
N SER A 301 0.26 -4.84 11.96
CA SER A 301 -0.26 -5.10 10.63
C SER A 301 -1.78 -5.34 10.65
N VAL A 302 -2.48 -4.92 9.59
CA VAL A 302 -3.89 -5.23 9.32
C VAL A 302 -4.16 -6.73 9.43
N TRP A 303 -3.22 -7.56 8.99
CA TRP A 303 -3.30 -9.02 9.03
C TRP A 303 -3.27 -9.55 10.46
N THR A 304 -2.32 -9.11 11.28
CA THR A 304 -2.22 -9.51 12.68
C THR A 304 -3.45 -9.08 13.46
N ARG A 305 -3.88 -7.82 13.29
CA ARG A 305 -5.09 -7.31 13.96
C ARG A 305 -6.35 -8.06 13.54
N ALA A 306 -6.50 -8.41 12.25
CA ALA A 306 -7.63 -9.21 11.80
C ALA A 306 -7.64 -10.62 12.39
N ARG A 307 -6.48 -11.26 12.58
CA ARG A 307 -6.39 -12.56 13.27
C ARG A 307 -6.83 -12.44 14.73
N VAL A 308 -6.29 -11.45 15.45
CA VAL A 308 -6.62 -11.21 16.87
C VAL A 308 -8.11 -10.92 17.01
N PHE A 309 -8.62 -9.92 16.28
CA PHE A 309 -10.02 -9.51 16.36
C PHE A 309 -10.98 -10.66 16.01
N THR A 310 -10.72 -11.40 14.93
CA THR A 310 -11.56 -12.55 14.55
C THR A 310 -11.56 -13.63 15.63
N SER A 311 -10.39 -13.90 16.24
CA SER A 311 -10.26 -14.91 17.30
C SER A 311 -11.03 -14.50 18.57
N GLU A 312 -11.00 -13.21 18.93
CA GLU A 312 -11.81 -12.68 20.03
C GLU A 312 -13.31 -12.81 19.73
N ARG A 313 -13.74 -12.47 18.51
CA ARG A 313 -15.15 -12.67 18.10
C ARG A 313 -15.54 -14.14 18.19
N GLU A 314 -14.67 -15.06 17.81
CA GLU A 314 -14.91 -16.51 17.92
C GLU A 314 -15.09 -16.96 19.38
N GLN A 315 -14.31 -16.41 20.31
CA GLN A 315 -14.44 -16.66 21.76
C GLN A 315 -15.73 -16.07 22.35
N GLU A 316 -16.23 -14.97 21.79
CA GLU A 316 -17.46 -14.29 22.20
C GLU A 316 -18.72 -14.80 21.46
N ASP A 317 -18.69 -16.02 20.92
CA ASP A 317 -19.74 -16.62 20.08
C ASP A 317 -20.26 -15.67 18.99
N TRP A 318 -19.34 -14.96 18.34
CA TRP A 318 -19.60 -14.07 17.21
C TRP A 318 -20.51 -12.89 17.56
N ALA A 319 -20.49 -12.44 18.81
CA ALA A 319 -21.16 -11.21 19.22
C ALA A 319 -20.57 -9.99 18.49
N PRO A 320 -21.43 -9.08 17.96
CA PRO A 320 -20.95 -7.84 17.36
C PRO A 320 -20.22 -6.98 18.41
N PRO A 321 -19.23 -6.18 18.02
CA PRO A 321 -18.57 -5.27 18.94
C PRO A 321 -19.59 -4.31 19.58
N PRO A 322 -19.36 -3.84 20.82
CA PRO A 322 -20.23 -2.86 21.43
C PRO A 322 -20.27 -1.58 20.59
N PRO A 323 -21.39 -0.83 20.58
CA PRO A 323 -21.44 0.46 19.90
C PRO A 323 -20.42 1.41 20.53
N VAL A 324 -19.65 2.10 19.71
CA VAL A 324 -18.75 3.14 20.22
C VAL A 324 -19.58 4.37 20.56
N LEU A 325 -19.47 4.82 21.79
CA LEU A 325 -20.12 6.04 22.26
C LEU A 325 -19.28 7.22 21.74
N SER A 326 -19.75 7.84 20.65
CA SER A 326 -19.13 9.01 20.03
C SER A 326 -19.38 10.29 20.82
#